data_AF-A0A7K3ESX2-F1
#
_entry.id   AF-A0A7K3ESX2-F1
#
_cell.length_a   1.000
_cell.length_b   1.000
_cell.length_c   1.000
_cell.angle_alpha   90.00
_cell.angle_beta   90.00
_cell.angle_gamma   90.00
#
_symmetry.space_group_name_H-M   'P 1'
#
loop_
_entity.id
_entity.type
_entity.pdbx_description
1 polymer ?
#
loop_
_entity_poly.entity_id
_entity_poly.type
_entity_poly.pdbx_seq_one_letter_code
_entity_poly.pdbx_strand_id
1 'polypeptide(L)' 'MSSHTRQTKPTHTAPRQSDSQREDICPTCGHTVPAEITRHKTLGIYVPVWGPGTCRNPDCGTPASGRER' A
#
# COMPACT_ATOMS: atom_id res chain seq x y z
N MET A 1 50.72 1.09 -8.68
CA MET A 1 49.52 1.32 -9.50
C MET A 1 48.31 1.11 -8.59
N SER A 2 47.90 2.14 -7.86
CA SER A 2 46.89 2.04 -6.81
C SER A 2 45.50 2.24 -7.41
N SER A 3 44.75 1.14 -7.52
CA SER A 3 43.37 1.13 -7.98
C SER A 3 42.47 1.77 -6.91
N HIS A 4 42.14 3.04 -7.10
CA HIS A 4 41.11 3.70 -6.29
C HIS A 4 39.73 3.27 -6.80
N THR A 5 39.11 2.31 -6.12
CA THR A 5 37.71 1.96 -6.31
C THR A 5 36.83 3.08 -5.76
N ARG A 6 36.06 3.72 -6.64
CA ARG A 6 35.05 4.72 -6.24
C ARG A 6 33.90 3.98 -5.56
N GLN A 7 33.84 4.07 -4.24
CA GLN A 7 32.73 3.55 -3.45
C GLN A 7 31.52 4.47 -3.64
N THR A 8 30.51 4.01 -4.38
CA THR A 8 29.22 4.70 -4.47
C THR A 8 28.45 4.46 -3.17
N LYS A 9 28.27 5.52 -2.39
CA LYS A 9 27.48 5.50 -1.15
C LYS A 9 26.00 5.31 -1.52
N PRO A 10 25.34 4.20 -1.15
CA PRO A 10 23.89 4.09 -1.31
C PRO A 10 23.26 5.12 -0.37
N THR A 11 22.56 6.10 -0.95
CA THR A 11 21.70 7.00 -0.19
C THR A 11 20.53 6.17 0.29
N HIS A 12 20.64 5.62 1.50
CA HIS A 12 19.56 4.93 2.18
C HIS A 12 18.55 5.99 2.63
N THR A 13 17.67 6.42 1.72
CA THR A 13 16.48 7.18 2.07
C THR A 13 15.59 6.23 2.86
N ALA A 14 15.73 6.24 4.19
CA ALA A 14 14.83 5.51 5.06
C ALA A 14 13.38 5.95 4.74
N PRO A 15 12.45 5.02 4.51
CA PRO A 15 11.05 5.38 4.34
C PRO A 15 10.60 6.10 5.62
N ARG A 16 9.91 7.25 5.48
CA ARG A 16 9.32 7.95 6.62
C ARG A 16 8.33 6.98 7.27
N GLN A 17 8.48 6.73 8.57
CA GLN A 17 7.68 5.76 9.34
C GLN A 17 6.17 6.06 9.32
N SER A 18 5.77 7.25 8.86
CA SER A 18 4.37 7.70 8.77
C SER A 18 3.51 6.91 7.78
N ASP A 19 4.12 6.20 6.83
CA ASP A 19 3.40 5.58 5.71
C ASP A 19 3.11 4.08 5.90
N SER A 20 3.93 3.35 6.67
CA SER A 20 3.85 1.88 6.76
C SER A 20 2.81 1.32 7.73
N GLN A 21 2.13 2.15 8.52
CA GLN A 21 1.10 1.74 9.50
C GLN A 21 -0.29 2.27 9.17
N ARG A 22 -0.52 2.69 7.91
CA ARG A 22 -1.79 3.27 7.52
C ARG A 22 -2.83 2.15 7.35
N GLU A 23 -3.95 2.29 8.05
CA GLU A 23 -5.09 1.40 7.97
C GLU A 23 -6.21 2.11 7.19
N ASP A 24 -6.88 1.38 6.31
CA ASP A 24 -7.99 1.86 5.50
C ASP A 24 -9.24 1.01 5.74
N ILE A 25 -10.38 1.42 5.18
CA ILE A 25 -11.65 0.70 5.34
C ILE A 25 -12.01 0.00 4.03
N CYS A 26 -12.36 -1.28 4.10
CA CYS A 26 -12.90 -2.01 2.96
C CYS A 26 -14.25 -1.38 2.54
N PRO A 27 -14.41 -0.92 1.29
CA PRO A 27 -15.65 -0.26 0.85
C PRO A 27 -16.85 -1.21 0.78
N THR A 28 -16.62 -2.53 0.81
CA THR A 28 -17.66 -3.55 0.70
C THR A 28 -18.23 -3.95 2.06
N CYS A 29 -17.37 -4.27 3.02
CA CYS A 29 -17.78 -4.84 4.31
C CYS A 29 -17.49 -3.93 5.51
N GLY A 30 -16.79 -2.81 5.33
CA GLY A 30 -16.49 -1.84 6.39
C GLY A 30 -15.37 -2.27 7.36
N HIS A 31 -14.77 -3.44 7.18
CA HIS A 31 -13.65 -3.88 8.02
C HIS A 31 -12.36 -3.12 7.70
N THR A 32 -11.53 -2.94 8.73
CA THR A 32 -10.17 -2.42 8.59
C THR A 32 -9.31 -3.32 7.72
N VAL A 33 -8.59 -2.72 6.78
CA VAL A 33 -7.66 -3.38 5.86
C VAL A 33 -6.32 -2.65 5.87
N PRO A 34 -5.19 -3.33 5.56
CA PRO A 34 -3.93 -2.63 5.37
C PRO A 34 -4.05 -1.63 4.22
N ALA A 35 -3.48 -0.43 4.36
CA ALA A 35 -3.33 0.47 3.22
C ALA A 35 -2.21 -0.02 2.29
N GLU A 36 -2.46 -0.02 0.99
CA GLU A 36 -1.47 -0.39 -0.02
C GLU A 36 -1.10 0.83 -0.88
N ILE A 37 0.18 0.93 -1.26
CA ILE A 37 0.65 1.94 -2.21
C ILE A 37 0.58 1.36 -3.61
N THR A 38 -0.22 1.97 -4.46
CA THR A 38 -0.14 1.77 -5.90
C THR A 38 0.61 2.94 -6.54
N ARG A 39 1.30 2.69 -7.65
CA ARG A 39 1.97 3.75 -8.42
C ARG A 39 1.43 3.75 -9.82
N HIS A 40 0.85 4.87 -10.24
CA HIS A 40 0.53 5.09 -11.65
C HIS A 40 1.56 6.02 -12.28
N LYS A 41 1.76 5.88 -13.58
CA LYS A 41 2.66 6.75 -14.33
C LYS A 41 1.88 7.89 -14.95
N THR A 42 2.24 9.12 -14.59
CA THR A 42 1.61 10.35 -15.10
C THR A 42 2.71 11.27 -15.61
N LEU A 43 2.64 11.66 -16.89
CA LEU A 43 3.60 12.58 -17.53
C LEU A 43 5.08 12.19 -17.32
N GLY A 44 5.38 10.89 -17.31
CA GLY A 44 6.74 10.37 -17.11
C GLY A 44 7.17 10.18 -15.66
N ILE A 45 6.35 10.57 -14.68
CA ILE A 45 6.65 10.44 -13.24
C ILE A 45 5.74 9.36 -12.62
N TYR A 46 6.25 8.59 -11.65
CA TYR A 46 5.46 7.62 -10.88
C TYR A 46 4.87 8.27 -9.63
N VAL A 47 3.56 8.50 -9.63
CA VAL A 47 2.83 9.10 -8.52
C VAL A 47 2.34 7.98 -7.58
N PRO A 48 2.71 7.99 -6.28
CA PRO A 48 2.16 7.06 -5.31
C PRO A 48 0.73 7.48 -4.92
N VAL A 49 -0.17 6.50 -4.89
CA VAL A 49 -1.54 6.65 -4.41
C VAL A 49 -1.78 5.60 -3.34
N TRP A 50 -2.28 6.06 -2.19
CA TRP A 50 -2.74 5.21 -1.10
C TRP A 50 -4.18 4.79 -1.34
N GLY A 51 -4.46 3.51 -1.14
CA GLY A 51 -5.82 2.99 -1.16
C GLY A 51 -5.98 1.76 -0.27
N PRO A 52 -7.23 1.32 -0.07
CA PRO A 52 -7.50 0.11 0.69
C PRO A 52 -6.83 -1.09 0.01
N GLY A 53 -6.05 -1.82 0.79
CA GLY A 53 -5.44 -3.06 0.34
C GLY A 53 -6.43 -4.20 0.21
N THR A 54 -5.91 -5.38 -0.09
CA THR A 54 -6.73 -6.56 -0.31
C THR A 54 -7.48 -6.96 0.97
N CYS A 55 -8.82 -6.99 0.90
CA CYS A 55 -9.63 -7.48 2.01
C CYS A 55 -9.43 -8.99 2.18
N ARG A 56 -9.12 -9.41 3.41
CA ARG A 56 -8.91 -10.83 3.77
C ARG A 56 -10.11 -11.44 4.49
N ASN A 57 -11.23 -10.72 4.58
CA ASN A 57 -12.46 -11.23 5.16
C ASN A 57 -13.13 -12.19 4.16
N PRO A 58 -13.26 -13.50 4.46
CA PRO A 58 -13.90 -14.47 3.56
C PRO A 58 -15.38 -14.19 3.33
N ASP A 59 -16.05 -13.48 4.24
CA ASP A 59 -17.46 -13.11 4.13
C ASP A 59 -17.68 -11.79 3.35
N CYS A 60 -16.60 -11.20 2.82
CA CYS A 60 -16.66 -9.92 2.12
C CYS A 60 -17.41 -10.03 0.78
N GLY A 61 -18.45 -9.23 0.59
CA GLY A 61 -19.26 -9.21 -0.64
C GLY A 61 -20.26 -10.36 -0.73
N THR A 62 -20.33 -11.23 0.28
CA THR A 62 -21.42 -12.19 0.43
C THR A 62 -22.68 -11.39 0.74
N PRO A 63 -23.74 -11.47 -0.09
CA PRO A 63 -25.02 -10.87 0.29
C PRO A 63 -25.45 -11.53 1.59
N ALA A 64 -25.68 -10.73 2.64
CA ALA A 64 -26.19 -11.25 3.90
C ALA A 64 -27.51 -11.97 3.62
N SER A 65 -27.48 -13.30 3.57
CA SER A 65 -28.66 -14.15 3.48
C SER A 65 -29.33 -14.12 4.85
N GLY A 66 -30.10 -13.07 5.11
CA GLY A 66 -30.76 -12.88 6.40
C GLY A 66 -31.23 -11.46 6.65
N ARG A 67 -32.11 -10.93 5.79
CA ARG A 67 -33.11 -9.97 6.26
C ARG A 67 -34.42 -10.72 6.42
N GLU A 68 -34.60 -11.30 7.59
CA GLU A 68 -35.94 -11.57 8.09
C GLU A 68 -36.59 -10.23 8.45
N ARG A 69 -37.86 -10.11 8.05
CA ARG A 69 -38.66 -8.89 7.99
C ARG A 69 -39.26 -8.53 9.34
#